data_AF-A0A059LC70-F1
#
_entry.id   AF-A0A059LC70-F1
#
_cell.length_a   1.000
_cell.length_b   1.000
_cell.length_c   1.000
_cell.angle_alpha   90.00
_cell.angle_beta   90.00
_cell.angle_gamma   90.00
#
_symmetry.space_group_name_H-M   'P 1'
#
loop_
_entity.id
_entity.type
_entity.pdbx_description
1 polymer ?
#
loop_
_entity_poly.entity_id
_entity_poly.type
_entity_poly.pdbx_seq_one_letter_code
_entity_poly.pdbx_strand_id
1 'polypeptide(L)'
;ARRAAARAGLTALALAALSAWYVNVYSLPKLEYNRLHPYTSWIPITCFIVLRNMTPRMRTVSLGLYSWLGCITLETYIGQFHTWLLTKRPDGQPTMLLVLLPGYPLCNFALVTALYVFVSHRLFLVTNVLKDALVPHDDNRMLVRNALLGGASVAGVVAVAFAARGVNLWG
;
A
#
# COMPACT_ATOMS: atom_id res chain seq x y z
N ALA A 1 -26.70 -26.83 -18.44
CA ALA A 1 -25.60 -27.15 -19.37
C ALA A 1 -25.00 -25.90 -20.06
N ARG A 2 -25.71 -25.22 -20.97
CA ARG A 2 -25.16 -24.10 -21.78
C ARG A 2 -24.48 -22.96 -20.98
N ARG A 3 -25.12 -22.48 -19.90
CA ARG A 3 -24.53 -21.44 -19.03
C ARG A 3 -23.28 -21.89 -18.28
N ALA A 4 -23.18 -23.18 -17.93
CA ALA A 4 -22.01 -23.74 -17.27
C ALA A 4 -20.86 -23.91 -18.27
N ALA A 5 -21.14 -24.38 -19.48
CA ALA A 5 -20.18 -24.47 -20.57
C ALA A 5 -19.62 -23.09 -20.98
N ALA A 6 -20.48 -22.06 -21.07
CA ALA A 6 -20.04 -20.70 -21.36
C ALA A 6 -19.13 -20.12 -20.27
N ARG A 7 -19.45 -20.37 -18.99
CA ARG A 7 -18.58 -19.98 -17.86
C ARG A 7 -17.25 -20.71 -17.89
N ALA A 8 -17.27 -22.01 -18.18
CA ALA A 8 -16.05 -22.82 -18.31
C ALA A 8 -15.15 -22.33 -19.46
N GLY A 9 -15.75 -21.99 -20.60
CA GLY A 9 -15.03 -21.38 -21.73
C GLY A 9 -14.41 -20.04 -21.35
N LEU A 10 -15.17 -19.17 -20.68
CA LEU A 10 -14.66 -17.87 -20.25
C LEU A 10 -13.57 -17.97 -19.17
N THR A 11 -13.67 -18.94 -18.25
CA THR A 11 -12.58 -19.24 -17.31
C THR A 11 -11.33 -19.72 -18.02
N ALA A 12 -11.47 -20.61 -19.01
CA ALA A 12 -10.32 -21.12 -19.77
C ALA A 12 -9.62 -20.00 -20.55
N LEU A 13 -10.40 -19.11 -21.19
CA LEU A 13 -9.87 -17.93 -21.88
C LEU A 13 -9.16 -16.97 -20.93
N ALA A 14 -9.75 -16.67 -19.77
CA ALA A 14 -9.13 -15.79 -18.78
C ALA A 14 -7.83 -16.38 -18.21
N LEU A 15 -7.80 -17.70 -17.96
CA LEU A 15 -6.58 -18.40 -17.52
C LEU A 15 -5.51 -18.42 -18.62
N ALA A 16 -5.89 -18.66 -19.87
CA ALA A 16 -4.96 -18.65 -21.00
C ALA A 16 -4.35 -17.25 -21.22
N ALA A 17 -5.17 -16.20 -21.14
CA ALA A 17 -4.72 -14.81 -21.23
C ALA A 17 -3.77 -14.46 -20.07
N LEU A 18 -4.12 -14.87 -18.84
CA LEU A 18 -3.27 -14.65 -17.67
C LEU A 18 -1.94 -15.41 -17.77
N SER A 19 -1.94 -16.66 -18.25
CA SER A 19 -0.71 -17.44 -18.45
C SER A 19 0.16 -16.84 -19.54
N ALA A 20 -0.43 -16.38 -20.64
CA ALA A 20 0.30 -15.71 -21.70
C ALA A 20 0.94 -14.41 -21.18
N TRP A 21 0.20 -13.61 -20.41
CA TRP A 21 0.75 -12.41 -19.77
C TRP A 21 1.87 -12.73 -18.78
N TYR A 22 1.74 -13.79 -17.99
CA TYR A 22 2.75 -14.22 -17.03
C TYR A 22 4.08 -14.60 -17.72
N VAL A 23 4.00 -15.39 -18.79
CA VAL A 23 5.19 -15.83 -19.53
C VAL A 23 5.84 -14.67 -20.29
N ASN A 24 5.05 -13.82 -20.95
CA ASN A 24 5.58 -12.78 -21.84
C ASN A 24 5.93 -11.47 -21.12
N VAL A 25 5.25 -11.12 -20.02
CA VAL A 25 5.42 -9.83 -19.34
C VAL A 25 6.00 -10.00 -17.95
N TYR A 26 5.41 -10.86 -17.11
CA TYR A 26 5.85 -10.99 -15.72
C TYR A 26 7.23 -11.62 -15.56
N SER A 27 7.60 -12.53 -16.48
CA SER A 27 8.90 -13.22 -16.46
C SER A 27 10.07 -12.36 -16.98
N LEU A 28 9.80 -11.11 -17.40
CA LEU A 28 10.82 -10.17 -17.87
C LEU A 28 11.72 -9.68 -16.72
N PRO A 29 12.97 -9.28 -17.01
CA PRO A 29 13.83 -8.64 -16.03
C PRO A 29 13.21 -7.32 -15.54
N LYS A 30 13.47 -6.99 -14.27
CA LYS A 30 12.84 -5.86 -13.54
C LYS A 30 12.80 -4.54 -14.31
N LEU A 31 13.86 -4.21 -15.06
CA LEU A 31 13.95 -2.96 -15.80
C LEU A 31 12.94 -2.89 -16.96
N GLU A 32 12.79 -3.97 -17.72
CA GLU A 32 11.85 -4.07 -18.84
C GLU A 32 10.42 -4.22 -18.34
N TYR A 33 10.23 -5.02 -17.29
CA TYR A 33 8.95 -5.15 -16.60
C TYR A 33 8.42 -3.80 -16.12
N ASN A 34 9.25 -2.98 -15.48
CA ASN A 34 8.84 -1.67 -14.97
C ASN A 34 8.38 -0.70 -16.08
N ARG A 35 8.87 -0.87 -17.31
CA ARG A 35 8.42 -0.08 -18.47
C ARG A 35 7.08 -0.57 -19.02
N LEU A 36 6.87 -1.89 -19.04
CA LEU A 36 5.68 -2.49 -19.61
C LEU A 36 4.50 -2.57 -18.63
N HIS A 37 4.79 -2.68 -17.33
CA HIS A 37 3.81 -2.87 -16.28
C HIS A 37 2.68 -1.83 -16.32
N PRO A 38 2.96 -0.50 -16.40
CA PRO A 38 1.89 0.51 -16.44
C PRO A 38 0.86 0.29 -17.56
N TYR A 39 1.30 -0.22 -18.71
CA TYR A 39 0.44 -0.41 -19.89
C TYR A 39 -0.28 -1.75 -19.92
N THR A 40 0.26 -2.76 -19.23
CA THR A 40 -0.24 -4.15 -19.32
C THR A 40 -0.90 -4.64 -18.03
N SER A 41 -0.83 -3.87 -16.93
CA SER A 41 -1.41 -4.21 -15.63
C SER A 41 -2.93 -4.39 -15.62
N TRP A 42 -3.66 -3.80 -16.56
CA TRP A 42 -5.11 -3.98 -16.65
C TRP A 42 -5.48 -5.44 -17.04
N ILE A 43 -4.58 -6.18 -17.69
CA ILE A 43 -4.81 -7.57 -18.13
C ILE A 43 -4.99 -8.51 -16.92
N PRO A 44 -4.04 -8.62 -15.97
CA PRO A 44 -4.24 -9.47 -14.79
C PRO A 44 -5.40 -9.00 -13.92
N ILE A 45 -5.66 -7.69 -13.82
CA ILE A 45 -6.78 -7.14 -13.05
C ILE A 45 -8.13 -7.59 -13.63
N THR A 46 -8.32 -7.43 -14.95
CA THR A 46 -9.57 -7.85 -15.62
C THR A 46 -9.75 -9.36 -15.57
N CYS A 47 -8.70 -10.14 -15.81
CA CYS A 47 -8.74 -11.60 -15.68
C CYS A 47 -9.14 -12.03 -14.25
N PHE A 48 -8.58 -11.40 -13.22
CA PHE A 48 -8.94 -11.65 -11.83
C PHE A 48 -10.42 -11.35 -11.55
N ILE A 49 -10.92 -10.18 -11.98
CA ILE A 49 -12.34 -9.80 -11.80
C ILE A 49 -13.27 -10.81 -12.48
N VAL A 50 -12.95 -11.20 -13.70
CA VAL A 50 -13.70 -12.21 -14.47
C VAL A 50 -13.73 -13.52 -13.69
N LEU A 51 -12.57 -14.09 -13.36
CA LEU A 51 -12.46 -15.36 -12.62
C LEU A 51 -13.18 -15.31 -11.27
N ARG A 52 -13.03 -14.22 -10.52
CA ARG A 52 -13.68 -14.01 -9.22
C ARG A 52 -15.21 -14.02 -9.31
N ASN A 53 -15.77 -13.60 -10.44
CA ASN A 53 -17.21 -13.51 -10.67
C ASN A 53 -17.85 -14.75 -11.33
N MET A 54 -17.07 -15.78 -11.68
CA MET A 54 -17.57 -16.95 -12.40
C MET A 54 -18.43 -17.90 -11.57
N THR A 55 -18.13 -18.02 -10.27
CA THR A 55 -18.89 -18.89 -9.37
C THR A 55 -19.40 -18.12 -8.15
N PRO A 56 -20.64 -18.39 -7.68
CA PRO A 56 -21.17 -17.74 -6.48
C PRO A 56 -20.29 -17.93 -5.25
N ARG A 57 -19.69 -19.12 -5.08
CA ARG A 57 -18.79 -19.44 -3.96
C ARG A 57 -17.52 -18.60 -3.98
N MET A 58 -16.91 -18.39 -5.16
CA MET A 58 -15.76 -17.50 -5.27
C MET A 58 -16.14 -16.05 -5.00
N ARG A 59 -17.36 -15.61 -5.35
CA ARG A 59 -17.79 -14.24 -5.06
C ARG A 59 -17.96 -13.96 -3.57
N THR A 60 -18.48 -14.91 -2.80
CA THR A 60 -18.89 -14.70 -1.40
C THR A 60 -17.81 -15.01 -0.38
N VAL A 61 -16.83 -15.86 -0.72
CA VAL A 61 -15.77 -16.25 0.23
C VAL A 61 -14.58 -15.30 0.13
N SER A 62 -14.45 -14.39 1.09
CA SER A 62 -13.24 -13.59 1.31
C SER A 62 -12.61 -13.96 2.66
N LEU A 63 -11.29 -13.81 2.74
CA LEU A 63 -10.57 -13.97 3.99
C LEU A 63 -10.64 -12.65 4.75
N GLY A 64 -11.25 -12.65 5.94
CA GLY A 64 -11.37 -11.45 6.78
C GLY A 64 -10.01 -10.82 7.12
N LEU A 65 -8.97 -11.64 7.27
CA LEU A 65 -7.59 -11.18 7.45
C LEU A 65 -7.12 -10.27 6.31
N TYR A 66 -7.32 -10.68 5.04
CA TYR A 66 -6.93 -9.86 3.89
C TYR A 66 -7.80 -8.61 3.75
N SER A 67 -9.07 -8.67 4.17
CA SER A 67 -9.92 -7.48 4.22
C SER A 67 -9.39 -6.47 5.24
N TRP A 68 -9.01 -6.92 6.44
CA TRP A 68 -8.46 -6.08 7.49
C TRP A 68 -7.08 -5.53 7.12
N LEU A 69 -6.20 -6.37 6.58
CA LEU A 69 -4.91 -5.91 6.04
C LEU A 69 -5.10 -4.88 4.93
N GLY A 70 -6.10 -5.10 4.06
CA GLY A 70 -6.56 -4.18 3.02
C GLY A 70 -6.79 -2.75 3.53
N CYS A 71 -7.46 -2.62 4.68
CA CYS A 71 -7.75 -1.32 5.30
C CYS A 71 -6.50 -0.57 5.78
N ILE A 72 -5.44 -1.26 6.19
CA ILE A 72 -4.19 -0.66 6.69
C ILE A 72 -3.06 -0.66 5.63
N THR A 73 -3.39 -0.98 4.37
CA THR A 73 -2.39 -1.13 3.30
C THR A 73 -1.63 0.15 3.00
N LEU A 74 -2.28 1.31 3.10
CA LEU A 74 -1.66 2.58 2.80
C LEU A 74 -0.61 2.95 3.86
N GLU A 75 -0.95 2.76 5.12
CA GLU A 75 -0.12 3.07 6.27
C GLU A 75 1.05 2.11 6.37
N THR A 76 0.82 0.82 6.07
CA THR A 76 1.92 -0.13 5.90
C THR A 76 2.78 0.29 4.71
N TYR A 77 2.23 0.52 3.52
CA TYR A 77 3.02 0.90 2.34
C TYR A 77 3.94 2.13 2.57
N ILE A 78 3.49 3.16 3.27
CA ILE A 78 4.35 4.33 3.59
C ILE A 78 5.28 4.00 4.77
N GLY A 79 4.77 3.28 5.76
CA GLY A 79 5.49 2.87 6.96
C GLY A 79 6.72 2.01 6.67
N GLN A 80 6.71 1.20 5.60
CA GLN A 80 7.84 0.34 5.23
C GLN A 80 9.15 1.15 5.09
N PHE A 81 9.09 2.34 4.49
CA PHE A 81 10.27 3.18 4.26
C PHE A 81 10.75 3.93 5.50
N HIS A 82 9.88 4.08 6.51
CA HIS A 82 10.17 4.86 7.71
C HIS A 82 10.52 4.00 8.93
N THR A 83 10.00 2.77 8.98
CA THR A 83 10.16 1.87 10.15
C THR A 83 10.97 0.62 9.84
N TRP A 84 10.81 0.05 8.63
CA TRP A 84 11.41 -1.25 8.29
C TRP A 84 12.75 -1.13 7.57
N LEU A 85 12.86 -0.10 6.72
CA LEU A 85 13.95 0.09 5.78
C LEU A 85 14.75 1.32 6.21
N LEU A 86 15.96 1.10 6.75
CA LEU A 86 16.88 2.18 7.07
C LEU A 86 17.81 2.43 5.88
N THR A 87 17.87 3.67 5.43
CA THR A 87 18.83 4.10 4.39
C THR A 87 20.02 4.77 5.07
N LYS A 88 21.23 4.24 4.80
CA LYS A 88 22.49 4.76 5.36
C LYS A 88 23.03 6.02 4.63
N ARG A 89 22.39 6.43 3.53
CA ARG A 89 22.76 7.59 2.69
C ARG A 89 21.53 8.47 2.43
N PRO A 90 21.68 9.80 2.26
CA PRO A 90 20.64 10.60 1.61
C PRO A 90 20.44 10.01 0.21
N ASP A 91 19.20 9.66 -0.13
CA ASP A 91 18.79 9.17 -1.47
C ASP A 91 19.29 7.78 -1.90
N GLY A 92 19.78 6.96 -0.97
CA GLY A 92 20.15 5.56 -1.24
C GLY A 92 18.96 4.60 -1.30
N GLN A 93 19.11 3.52 -2.07
CA GLN A 93 18.20 2.38 -1.97
C GLN A 93 18.32 1.76 -0.57
N PRO A 94 17.22 1.49 0.15
CA PRO A 94 17.29 0.98 1.51
C PRO A 94 17.89 -0.43 1.52
N THR A 95 18.99 -0.58 2.24
CA THR A 95 19.85 -1.78 2.20
C THR A 95 19.86 -2.55 3.53
N MET A 96 19.33 -1.97 4.60
CA MET A 96 19.34 -2.56 5.94
C MET A 96 17.92 -2.95 6.36
N LEU A 97 17.75 -4.22 6.76
CA LEU A 97 16.54 -4.67 7.46
C LEU A 97 16.69 -4.42 8.97
N LEU A 98 15.58 -4.11 9.64
CA LEU A 98 15.57 -4.02 11.10
C LEU A 98 15.91 -5.40 11.72
N VAL A 99 16.98 -5.46 12.51
CA VAL A 99 17.39 -6.65 13.26
C VAL A 99 17.23 -6.37 14.75
N LEU A 100 16.22 -7.01 15.35
CA LEU A 100 15.94 -6.97 16.79
C LEU A 100 16.55 -8.18 17.52
N LEU A 101 16.65 -9.33 16.83
CA LEU A 101 17.24 -10.57 17.36
C LEU A 101 18.43 -11.02 16.48
N PRO A 102 19.68 -10.87 16.94
CA PRO A 102 20.84 -11.38 16.21
C PRO A 102 20.86 -12.92 16.24
N GLY A 103 21.15 -13.56 15.11
CA GLY A 103 21.38 -15.01 15.00
C GLY A 103 20.20 -15.87 14.53
N TYR A 104 18.96 -15.37 14.57
CA TYR A 104 17.76 -16.11 14.13
C TYR A 104 16.97 -15.34 13.06
N PRO A 105 17.26 -15.50 11.75
CA PRO A 105 16.70 -14.66 10.69
C PRO A 105 15.18 -14.79 10.55
N LEU A 106 14.61 -16.00 10.68
CA LEU A 106 13.16 -16.22 10.58
C LEU A 106 12.39 -15.66 11.77
N CYS A 107 12.94 -15.81 12.98
CA CYS A 107 12.32 -15.26 14.19
C CYS A 107 12.39 -13.73 14.18
N ASN A 108 13.50 -13.16 13.74
CA ASN A 108 13.63 -11.73 13.52
C ASN A 108 12.59 -11.24 12.51
N PHE A 109 12.46 -11.91 11.36
CA PHE A 109 11.45 -11.53 10.36
C PHE A 109 10.04 -11.56 10.94
N ALA A 110 9.64 -12.66 11.58
CA ALA A 110 8.31 -12.79 12.18
C ALA A 110 8.03 -11.72 13.24
N LEU A 111 8.99 -11.46 14.12
CA LEU A 111 8.85 -10.48 15.20
C LEU A 111 8.79 -9.05 14.66
N VAL A 112 9.69 -8.69 13.74
CA VAL A 112 9.69 -7.36 13.12
C VAL A 112 8.38 -7.18 12.35
N THR A 113 7.89 -8.19 11.61
CA THR A 113 6.60 -8.14 10.88
C THR A 113 5.43 -7.92 11.84
N ALA A 114 5.40 -8.62 12.98
CA ALA A 114 4.35 -8.44 13.98
C ALA A 114 4.35 -7.02 14.57
N LEU A 115 5.52 -6.50 14.96
CA LEU A 115 5.66 -5.14 15.47
C LEU A 115 5.28 -4.08 14.43
N TYR A 116 5.71 -4.29 13.20
CA TYR A 116 5.40 -3.40 12.08
C TYR A 116 3.90 -3.32 11.79
N VAL A 117 3.22 -4.47 11.67
CA VAL A 117 1.76 -4.52 11.48
C VAL A 117 1.04 -3.86 12.66
N PHE A 118 1.52 -4.06 13.89
CA PHE A 118 0.96 -3.40 15.07
C PHE A 118 1.09 -1.88 15.00
N VAL A 119 2.27 -1.35 14.66
CA VAL A 119 2.51 0.10 14.51
C VAL A 119 1.64 0.68 13.40
N SER A 120 1.55 0.02 12.24
CA SER A 120 0.69 0.47 11.14
C SER A 120 -0.79 0.48 11.51
N HIS A 121 -1.27 -0.50 12.29
CA HIS A 121 -2.64 -0.48 12.79
C HIS A 121 -2.90 0.69 13.74
N ARG A 122 -1.96 1.04 14.61
CA ARG A 122 -2.08 2.22 15.49
C ARG A 122 -2.07 3.52 14.69
N LEU A 123 -1.21 3.62 13.66
CA LEU A 123 -1.20 4.75 12.74
C LEU A 123 -2.53 4.90 12.02
N PHE A 124 -3.10 3.81 11.49
CA PHE A 124 -4.42 3.82 10.85
C PHE A 124 -5.53 4.39 11.75
N LEU A 125 -5.55 4.01 13.04
CA LEU A 125 -6.52 4.55 14.00
C LEU A 125 -6.34 6.07 14.21
N VAL A 126 -5.08 6.53 14.36
CA VAL A 126 -4.78 7.95 14.53
C VAL A 126 -5.13 8.74 13.26
N THR A 127 -4.82 8.21 12.08
CA THR A 127 -5.14 8.84 10.80
C THR A 127 -6.65 8.98 10.62
N ASN A 128 -7.45 7.99 11.03
CA ASN A 128 -8.91 8.09 10.96
C ASN A 128 -9.46 9.16 11.91
N VAL A 129 -8.98 9.22 13.16
CA VAL A 129 -9.38 10.29 14.10
C VAL A 129 -8.99 11.66 13.56
N LEU A 130 -7.79 11.79 12.99
CA LEU A 130 -7.31 13.04 12.39
C LEU A 130 -8.15 13.43 11.16
N LYS A 131 -8.48 12.46 10.30
CA LYS A 131 -9.35 12.66 9.14
C LYS A 131 -10.71 13.19 9.56
N ASP A 132 -11.35 12.56 10.55
CA ASP A 132 -12.67 12.96 11.03
C ASP A 132 -12.63 14.33 11.73
N ALA A 133 -11.52 14.66 12.40
CA ALA A 133 -11.31 15.98 12.98
C ALA A 133 -11.09 17.07 11.90
N LEU A 134 -10.39 16.76 10.81
CA LEU A 134 -10.08 17.72 9.75
C LEU A 134 -11.25 17.93 8.79
N VAL A 135 -12.01 16.87 8.48
CA VAL A 135 -13.13 16.89 7.54
C VAL A 135 -14.43 16.49 8.25
N PRO A 136 -15.08 17.45 8.95
CA PRO A 136 -16.38 17.21 9.56
C PRO A 136 -17.44 16.95 8.47
N HIS A 137 -18.25 15.91 8.65
CA HIS A 137 -19.18 15.40 7.63
C HIS A 137 -20.43 16.28 7.39
N ASP A 138 -20.78 17.17 8.32
CA ASP A 138 -22.08 17.86 8.32
C ASP A 138 -22.03 19.39 8.18
N ASP A 139 -20.85 20.03 8.33
CA ASP A 139 -20.76 21.49 8.34
C ASP A 139 -19.61 22.04 7.47
N ASN A 140 -19.98 22.59 6.31
CA ASN A 140 -19.08 23.22 5.36
C ASN A 140 -18.29 24.39 5.97
N ARG A 141 -18.85 25.08 6.98
CA ARG A 141 -18.19 26.22 7.62
C ARG A 141 -17.10 25.76 8.59
N MET A 142 -17.35 24.64 9.30
CA MET A 142 -16.34 23.98 10.14
C MET A 142 -15.24 23.33 9.31
N LEU A 143 -15.58 22.76 8.15
CA LEU A 143 -14.60 22.22 7.20
C LEU A 143 -13.61 23.30 6.75
N VAL A 144 -14.12 24.45 6.30
CA VAL A 144 -13.26 25.58 5.86
C VAL A 144 -12.38 26.07 7.02
N ARG A 145 -12.92 26.19 8.23
CA ARG A 145 -12.13 26.60 9.40
C ARG A 145 -11.03 25.60 9.74
N ASN A 146 -11.34 24.30 9.76
CA ASN A 146 -10.36 23.26 10.09
C ASN A 146 -9.31 23.11 8.98
N ALA A 147 -9.68 23.30 7.72
CA ALA A 147 -8.74 23.35 6.60
C ALA A 147 -7.80 24.57 6.69
N LEU A 148 -8.31 25.75 7.05
CA LEU A 148 -7.49 26.95 7.26
C LEU A 148 -6.54 26.79 8.45
N LEU A 149 -7.02 26.27 9.58
CA LEU A 149 -6.20 26.00 10.76
C LEU A 149 -5.15 24.92 10.48
N GLY A 150 -5.51 23.85 9.78
CA GLY A 150 -4.60 22.81 9.32
C GLY A 150 -3.53 23.38 8.40
N GLY A 151 -3.93 24.15 7.38
CA GLY A 151 -3.00 24.84 6.47
C GLY A 151 -2.05 25.79 7.19
N ALA A 152 -2.55 26.58 8.15
CA ALA A 152 -1.73 27.47 8.96
C ALA A 152 -0.72 26.70 9.83
N SER A 153 -1.11 25.56 10.41
CA SER A 153 -0.20 24.72 11.19
C SER A 153 0.92 24.12 10.34
N VAL A 154 0.60 23.64 9.13
CA VAL A 154 1.60 23.13 8.18
C VAL A 154 2.54 24.25 7.72
N ALA A 155 1.98 25.41 7.37
CA ALA A 155 2.78 26.58 6.99
C ALA A 155 3.71 27.02 8.12
N GLY A 156 3.24 26.99 9.38
CA GLY A 156 4.06 27.28 10.56
C GLY A 156 5.21 26.30 10.73
N VAL A 157 4.97 24.99 10.61
CA VAL A 157 6.02 23.97 10.69
C VAL A 157 7.03 24.12 9.55
N VAL A 158 6.57 24.39 8.32
CA VAL A 158 7.46 24.63 7.17
C VAL A 158 8.28 25.91 7.35
N ALA A 159 7.68 26.99 7.85
CA ALA A 159 8.38 28.23 8.13
C ALA A 159 9.45 28.04 9.22
N VAL A 160 9.13 27.30 10.28
CA VAL A 160 10.09 26.94 11.35
C VAL A 160 11.21 26.07 10.78
N ALA A 161 10.90 25.08 9.95
CA ALA A 161 11.90 24.22 9.31
C ALA A 161 12.81 25.01 8.34
N PHE A 162 12.24 25.97 7.60
CA PHE A 162 13.00 26.85 6.71
C PHE A 162 13.88 27.84 7.50
N ALA A 163 13.34 28.40 8.59
CA ALA A 163 14.11 29.26 9.51
C ALA A 163 15.24 28.47 10.18
N ALA A 164 15.00 27.23 10.60
CA ALA A 164 16.01 26.33 11.15
C ALA A 164 17.06 25.88 10.12
N ARG A 165 16.74 25.88 8.82
CA ARG A 165 17.72 25.69 7.73
C ARG A 165 18.51 26.96 7.41
N GLY A 166 17.92 28.14 7.61
CA GLY A 166 18.62 29.43 7.46
C GLY A 166 19.57 29.73 8.63
N VAL A 167 19.27 29.20 9.82
CA VAL A 167 20.13 29.22 11.00
C VAL A 167 20.96 27.93 11.01
N ASN A 168 22.03 27.89 10.19
CA ASN A 168 22.99 26.78 10.14
C ASN A 168 23.58 26.48 11.54
N LEU A 169 22.96 25.55 12.28
CA LEU A 169 23.55 24.89 13.46
C LEU A 169 24.29 23.59 13.08
N TRP A 170 24.49 23.36 11.78
CA TRP A 170 25.32 22.27 11.25
C TRP A 170 26.16 22.81 10.08
N GLY A 171 27.31 23.42 10.39
CA GLY A 171 28.44 23.61 9.46
C GLY A 171 28.21 24.47 8.23
#